data_AF-A0A971R3D2-F1
#
_entry.id   AF-A0A971R3D2-F1
#
_cell.length_a   1.000
_cell.length_b   1.000
_cell.length_c   1.000
_cell.angle_alpha   90.00
_cell.angle_beta   90.00
_cell.angle_gamma   90.00
#
_symmetry.space_group_name_H-M   'P 1'
#
loop_
_entity.id
_entity.type
_entity.pdbx_description
1 polymer ?
#
loop_
_entity_poly.entity_id
_entity_poly.type
_entity_poly.pdbx_seq_one_letter_code
_entity_poly.pdbx_strand_id
1 'polypeptide(L)'
;MRRERLPGDRFIWRALRPILRRPFMKRYNLHAVNAEKLPDPPFLLVGNHAYFIDAALIEAFVKYPIVWAVAAGNFKLPLAASILKAAGAIEKRKGV
;
A
#
# COMPACT_ATOMS: atom_id res chain seq x y z
N MET A 1 -0.91 15.97 -22.95
CA MET A 1 -1.22 16.17 -21.51
C MET A 1 -0.42 15.15 -20.69
N ARG A 2 0.51 15.58 -19.84
CA ARG A 2 1.15 14.68 -18.86
C ARG A 2 0.07 14.28 -17.86
N ARG A 3 -0.30 12.98 -17.79
CA ARG A 3 -1.05 12.46 -16.64
C ARG A 3 -0.16 12.67 -15.42
N GLU A 4 -0.54 13.57 -14.53
CA GLU A 4 0.11 13.66 -13.22
C GLU A 4 -0.02 12.30 -12.54
N ARG A 5 1.13 11.72 -12.18
CA ARG A 5 1.17 10.43 -11.51
C ARG A 5 0.90 10.64 -10.03
N LEU A 6 0.04 9.81 -9.46
CA LEU A 6 -0.22 9.84 -8.02
C LEU A 6 1.08 9.52 -7.25
N PRO A 7 1.30 10.09 -6.05
CA PRO A 7 2.56 9.94 -5.29
C PRO A 7 3.00 8.48 -5.03
N GLY A 8 2.05 7.54 -5.00
CA GLY A 8 2.29 6.10 -4.86
C GLY A 8 2.32 5.30 -6.17
N ASP A 9 2.09 5.92 -7.34
CA ASP A 9 2.14 5.24 -8.65
C ASP A 9 3.59 4.97 -9.09
N ARG A 10 4.25 4.09 -8.32
CA ARG A 10 5.63 3.66 -8.49
C ARG A 10 5.66 2.38 -9.33
N PHE A 11 6.83 2.11 -9.93
CA PHE A 11 7.06 0.85 -10.65
C PHE A 11 6.74 -0.39 -9.79
N ILE A 12 7.15 -0.34 -8.52
CA ILE A 12 6.89 -1.39 -7.53
C ILE A 12 5.38 -1.66 -7.39
N TRP A 13 4.55 -0.63 -7.28
CA TRP A 13 3.10 -0.79 -7.18
C TRP A 13 2.53 -1.43 -8.45
N ARG A 14 2.93 -0.95 -9.63
CA ARG A 14 2.49 -1.48 -10.92
C ARG A 14 2.87 -2.95 -11.12
N ALA A 15 4.04 -3.35 -10.62
CA ALA A 15 4.54 -4.72 -10.72
C ALA A 15 3.91 -5.64 -9.66
N LEU A 16 3.86 -5.22 -8.39
CA LEU A 16 3.39 -6.05 -7.29
C LEU A 16 1.87 -6.24 -7.30
N ARG A 17 1.09 -5.23 -7.72
CA ARG A 17 -0.38 -5.30 -7.71
C ARG A 17 -0.95 -6.52 -8.44
N PRO A 18 -0.60 -6.81 -9.71
CA PRO A 18 -1.13 -8.00 -10.39
C PRO A 18 -0.60 -9.32 -9.80
N ILE A 19 0.63 -9.32 -9.28
CA ILE A 19 1.30 -10.50 -8.71
C ILE A 19 0.66 -10.89 -7.38
N LEU A 20 0.38 -9.93 -6.50
CA LEU A 20 -0.21 -10.17 -5.19
C LEU A 20 -1.71 -10.45 -5.29
N ARG A 21 -2.41 -9.75 -6.19
CA ARG A 21 -3.88 -9.83 -6.29
C ARG A 21 -4.37 -11.21 -6.70
N ARG A 22 -3.83 -11.80 -7.77
CA ARG A 22 -4.41 -13.01 -8.39
C ARG A 22 -4.30 -14.28 -7.53
N PRO A 23 -3.12 -14.70 -7.04
CA PRO A 23 -2.99 -15.95 -6.30
C PRO A 23 -3.65 -15.88 -4.92
N PHE A 24 -3.54 -14.73 -4.24
CA PHE A 24 -4.04 -14.56 -2.88
C PHE A 24 -5.57 -14.50 -2.84
N MET A 25 -6.20 -13.76 -3.76
CA MET A 25 -7.65 -13.73 -3.87
C MET A 25 -8.24 -15.09 -4.24
N LYS A 26 -7.62 -15.81 -5.18
CA LYS A 26 -8.13 -17.11 -5.63
C LYS A 26 -8.00 -18.20 -4.56
N ARG A 27 -6.87 -18.24 -3.83
CA ARG A 27 -6.61 -19.28 -2.83
C ARG A 27 -7.53 -19.18 -1.62
N TYR A 28 -7.83 -17.96 -1.19
CA TYR A 28 -8.55 -17.66 0.05
C TYR A 28 -9.95 -17.09 -0.16
N ASN A 29 -10.43 -17.00 -1.42
CA ASN A 29 -11.73 -16.46 -1.78
C ASN A 29 -12.02 -15.09 -1.14
N LEU A 30 -11.02 -14.21 -1.15
CA LEU A 30 -11.13 -12.88 -0.55
C LEU A 30 -11.90 -11.95 -1.50
N HIS A 31 -12.81 -11.15 -0.94
CA HIS A 31 -13.58 -10.14 -1.68
C HIS A 31 -13.53 -8.81 -0.93
N ALA A 32 -13.39 -7.71 -1.66
CA ALA A 32 -13.57 -6.40 -1.08
C ALA A 32 -15.06 -6.02 -1.10
N VAL A 33 -15.55 -5.52 0.02
CA VAL A 33 -16.92 -5.04 0.17
C VAL A 33 -16.89 -3.52 0.05
N ASN A 34 -17.79 -2.94 -0.77
CA ASN A 34 -17.89 -1.50 -0.99
C ASN A 34 -16.62 -0.81 -1.53
N ALA A 35 -15.75 -1.52 -2.25
CA ALA A 35 -14.51 -0.94 -2.80
C ALA A 35 -14.80 0.18 -3.81
N GLU A 36 -15.96 0.16 -4.45
CA GLU A 36 -16.46 1.19 -5.37
C GLU A 36 -16.80 2.51 -4.66
N LYS A 37 -16.96 2.51 -3.33
CA LYS A 37 -17.24 3.70 -2.53
C LYS A 37 -15.98 4.44 -2.09
N LEU A 38 -14.79 3.95 -2.46
CA LEU A 38 -13.55 4.67 -2.19
C LEU A 38 -13.59 6.04 -2.90
N PRO A 39 -13.41 7.15 -2.16
CA PRO A 39 -13.42 8.47 -2.77
C PRO A 39 -12.22 8.65 -3.70
N ASP A 40 -12.32 9.64 -4.59
CA ASP A 40 -11.17 10.05 -5.39
C ASP A 40 -10.09 10.68 -4.49
N PRO A 41 -8.80 10.49 -4.80
CA PRO A 41 -7.72 11.08 -4.03
C PRO A 41 -7.75 12.63 -4.07
N PRO A 42 -7.26 13.31 -3.01
CA PRO A 42 -6.59 12.74 -1.84
C PRO A 42 -7.57 12.30 -0.74
N PHE A 43 -7.30 11.14 -0.14
CA PHE A 43 -7.98 10.66 1.07
C PHE A 43 -7.00 9.92 1.99
N LEU A 44 -7.37 9.78 3.26
CA LEU A 44 -6.66 8.94 4.21
C LEU A 44 -7.41 7.61 4.37
N LEU A 45 -6.73 6.50 4.09
CA LEU A 45 -7.26 5.17 4.37
C LEU A 45 -6.79 4.74 5.76
N VAL A 46 -7.74 4.58 6.68
CA VAL A 46 -7.48 4.10 8.03
C VAL A 46 -8.12 2.73 8.19
N GLY A 47 -7.30 1.73 8.49
CA GLY A 47 -7.75 0.37 8.76
C GLY A 47 -7.26 -0.10 10.12
N ASN A 48 -7.96 -1.06 10.70
CA ASN A 48 -7.41 -1.83 11.81
C ASN A 48 -6.22 -2.65 11.30
N HIS A 49 -5.13 -2.70 12.07
CA HIS A 49 -3.95 -3.48 11.72
C HIS A 49 -3.91 -4.74 12.59
N ALA A 50 -4.14 -5.89 11.96
CA ALA A 50 -4.14 -7.19 12.62
C ALA A 50 -2.90 -8.02 12.25
N TYR A 51 -2.38 -7.85 11.03
CA TYR A 51 -1.29 -8.69 10.51
C TYR A 51 -0.27 -7.90 9.69
N PHE A 52 0.99 -8.38 9.70
CA PHE A 52 2.08 -7.80 8.91
C PHE A 52 1.78 -7.68 7.40
N ILE A 53 0.94 -8.57 6.84
CA ILE A 53 0.59 -8.60 5.42
C ILE A 53 -0.56 -7.65 5.04
N ASP A 54 -1.14 -6.92 5.99
CA ASP A 54 -2.31 -6.06 5.76
C ASP A 54 -2.06 -5.05 4.64
N ALA A 55 -0.86 -4.44 4.59
CA ALA A 55 -0.52 -3.48 3.55
C ALA A 55 -0.58 -4.11 2.15
N ALA A 56 -0.05 -5.33 1.99
CA ALA A 56 -0.08 -6.05 0.73
C ALA A 56 -1.50 -6.45 0.31
N LEU A 57 -2.34 -6.84 1.27
CA LEU A 57 -3.74 -7.16 1.03
C LEU A 57 -4.54 -5.93 0.60
N ILE A 58 -4.39 -4.82 1.32
CA ILE A 58 -5.06 -3.57 1.00
C ILE A 58 -4.68 -3.11 -0.41
N GLU A 59 -3.38 -3.11 -0.75
CA GLU A 59 -2.87 -2.76 -2.09
C GLU A 59 -3.46 -3.63 -3.22
N ALA A 60 -3.78 -4.90 -2.94
CA ALA A 60 -4.41 -5.78 -3.92
C ALA A 60 -5.87 -5.40 -4.23
N PHE A 61 -6.56 -4.77 -3.27
CA PHE A 61 -7.98 -4.43 -3.35
C PHE A 61 -8.29 -2.98 -3.70
N VAL A 62 -7.41 -2.04 -3.34
CA VAL A 62 -7.66 -0.62 -3.61
C VAL A 62 -7.46 -0.25 -5.08
N LYS A 63 -8.23 0.75 -5.52
CA LYS A 63 -8.16 1.29 -6.88
C LYS A 63 -6.94 2.19 -7.08
N TYR A 64 -6.55 2.92 -6.04
CA TYR A 64 -5.50 3.93 -6.06
C TYR A 64 -4.25 3.44 -5.31
N PRO A 65 -3.05 3.85 -5.73
CA PRO A 65 -1.83 3.53 -4.99
C PRO A 65 -1.81 4.22 -3.63
N ILE A 66 -1.28 3.54 -2.61
CA ILE A 66 -1.22 4.06 -1.23
C ILE A 66 0.22 4.47 -0.90
N VAL A 67 0.34 5.63 -0.27
CA VAL A 67 1.57 6.04 0.42
C VAL A 67 1.42 5.67 1.89
N TRP A 68 2.25 4.74 2.36
CA TRP A 68 2.16 4.18 3.70
C TRP A 68 2.92 5.02 4.72
N ALA A 69 2.28 5.29 5.87
CA ALA A 69 2.96 5.80 7.06
C ALA A 69 3.51 4.62 7.88
N VAL A 70 4.83 4.50 7.97
CA VAL A 70 5.51 3.33 8.57
C VAL A 70 6.44 3.76 9.70
N ALA A 71 6.46 3.00 10.79
CA ALA A 71 7.31 3.30 11.95
C ALA A 71 8.80 3.40 11.56
N ALA A 72 9.50 4.40 12.11
CA ALA A 72 10.92 4.66 11.86
C ALA A 72 11.84 3.46 12.07
N GLY A 73 11.49 2.53 12.99
CA GLY A 73 12.25 1.30 13.20
C GLY A 73 12.39 0.44 11.94
N ASN A 74 11.38 0.41 11.07
CA ASN A 74 11.42 -0.39 9.84
C ASN A 74 12.37 0.20 8.79
N PHE A 75 12.66 1.50 8.86
CA PHE A 75 13.65 2.15 7.99
C PHE A 75 15.10 1.91 8.44
N LYS A 76 15.32 1.32 9.62
CA LYS A 76 16.67 0.94 10.09
C LYS A 76 17.15 -0.41 9.53
N LEU A 77 16.24 -1.23 9.02
CA LEU A 77 16.55 -2.53 8.42
C LEU A 77 16.92 -2.34 6.93
N PRO A 78 18.13 -2.73 6.46
CA PRO A 78 18.63 -2.35 5.13
C PRO A 78 17.73 -2.76 3.96
N LEU A 79 17.20 -4.00 4.00
CA LEU A 79 16.32 -4.53 2.96
C LEU A 79 14.94 -3.86 3.00
N ALA A 80 14.34 -3.79 4.18
CA ALA A 80 13.02 -3.17 4.35
C ALA A 80 13.06 -1.67 4.01
N ALA A 81 14.10 -0.96 4.43
CA ALA A 81 14.29 0.46 4.12
C ALA A 81 14.34 0.72 2.62
N SER A 82 15.05 -0.13 1.87
CA SER A 82 15.14 -0.01 0.40
C SER A 82 13.76 -0.17 -0.25
N ILE A 83 12.99 -1.17 0.18
CA ILE A 83 11.62 -1.42 -0.33
C ILE A 83 10.69 -0.25 0.04
N LEU A 84 10.71 0.18 1.29
CA LEU A 84 9.86 1.27 1.80
C LEU A 84 10.14 2.60 1.08
N LYS A 85 11.42 2.96 0.91
CA LYS A 85 11.82 4.17 0.18
C LYS A 85 11.39 4.10 -1.29
N ALA A 86 11.55 2.95 -1.93
CA ALA A 86 11.16 2.77 -3.33
C ALA A 86 9.62 2.77 -3.52
N ALA A 87 8.86 2.33 -2.50
CA ALA A 87 7.41 2.46 -2.44
C ALA A 87 6.94 3.90 -2.13
N GLY A 88 7.84 4.80 -1.72
CA GLY A 88 7.51 6.16 -1.34
C GLY A 88 6.89 6.29 0.05
N ALA A 89 7.11 5.32 0.93
CA ALA A 89 6.57 5.32 2.29
C ALA A 89 7.10 6.50 3.13
N ILE A 90 6.25 7.02 4.01
CA ILE A 90 6.54 8.13 4.92
C ILE A 90 6.96 7.55 6.28
N GLU A 91 8.09 8.02 6.79
CA GLU A 91 8.56 7.67 8.13
C GLU A 91 7.69 8.33 9.20
N LYS A 92 6.98 7.51 9.98
CA LYS A 92 6.25 7.93 11.17
C LYS A 92 7.13 7.74 12.40
N ARG A 93 7.22 8.78 13.23
CA ARG A 93 7.76 8.69 14.59
C ARG A 93 6.59 8.70 15.58
N LYS A 94 6.60 7.77 16.54
CA LYS A 94 5.78 7.90 17.74
C LYS A 94 6.49 8.95 18.59
N GLY A 95 5.74 9.96 19.05
CA GLY A 95 6.29 11.17 19.69
C GLY A 95 7.43 10.85 20.67
N VAL A 96 8.47 11.66 20.59
CA VAL A 96 9.27 11.99 21.77
C VAL A 96 8.41 12.92 22.61
#